data_AF-A0A2W7N5X0-F1
#
_entry.id   AF-A0A2W7N5X0-F1
#
_cell.length_a   1.000
_cell.length_b   1.000
_cell.length_c   1.000
_cell.angle_alpha   90.00
_cell.angle_beta   90.00
_cell.angle_gamma   90.00
#
_symmetry.space_group_name_H-M   'P 1'
#
loop_
_entity.id
_entity.type
_entity.pdbx_description
1 polymer ?
#
loop_
_entity_poly.entity_id
_entity_poly.type
_entity_poly.pdbx_seq_one_letter_code
_entity_poly.pdbx_strand_id
1 'polypeptide(L)' 'MDGDVMRRRELAEGLVIPAGESADLAPGGLHLMLMHLRGALVEGETVDLTLTFEIAGEVTVPLAIGASNAD' A
#
# COMPACT_ATOMS: atom_id res chain seq x y z
N MET A 1 -0.16 -30.24 -6.32
CA MET A 1 1.07 -29.66 -5.78
C MET A 1 1.14 -28.24 -6.34
N ASP A 2 0.49 -27.28 -5.70
CA ASP A 2 0.59 -25.86 -6.05
C ASP A 2 1.73 -25.25 -5.23
N GLY A 3 2.95 -25.57 -5.62
CA GLY A 3 4.15 -24.93 -5.09
C GLY A 3 4.52 -23.74 -5.97
N ASP A 4 4.77 -22.59 -5.34
CA ASP A 4 5.40 -21.39 -5.91
C ASP A 4 4.55 -20.35 -6.65
N VAL A 5 3.22 -20.35 -6.54
CA VAL A 5 2.44 -19.19 -7.00
C VAL A 5 2.28 -18.18 -5.86
N MET A 6 3.09 -17.12 -5.88
CA MET A 6 2.87 -15.93 -5.06
C MET A 6 1.50 -15.33 -5.43
N ARG A 7 0.57 -15.37 -4.49
CA ARG A 7 -0.79 -14.83 -4.67
C ARG A 7 -0.96 -13.57 -3.83
N ARG A 8 -1.40 -12.49 -4.47
CA ARG A 8 -1.86 -11.29 -3.78
C ARG A 8 -3.20 -11.61 -3.10
N ARG A 9 -3.33 -11.27 -1.83
CA ARG A 9 -4.55 -11.46 -1.05
C ARG A 9 -4.82 -10.21 -0.22
N GLU A 10 -6.05 -9.75 -0.26
CA GLU A 10 -6.53 -8.68 0.61
C GLU A 10 -6.57 -9.15 2.08
N LEU A 11 -6.18 -8.27 3.00
CA LEU A 11 -6.28 -8.49 4.43
C LEU A 11 -7.58 -7.85 4.92
N ALA A 12 -8.64 -8.66 5.06
CA ALA A 12 -9.98 -8.18 5.39
C ALA A 12 -10.06 -7.46 6.75
N GLU A 13 -9.19 -7.83 7.69
CA GLU A 13 -9.11 -7.22 9.04
C GLU A 13 -8.10 -6.05 9.09
N GLY A 14 -7.50 -5.69 7.95
CA GLY A 14 -6.45 -4.67 7.88
C GLY A 14 -5.06 -5.19 8.24
N LEU A 15 -4.14 -4.26 8.51
CA LEU A 15 -2.73 -4.53 8.85
C LEU A 15 -2.47 -4.12 10.31
N VAL A 16 -2.10 -5.09 11.14
CA VAL A 16 -1.70 -4.83 12.53
C VAL A 16 -0.31 -4.23 12.55
N ILE A 17 -0.16 -3.10 13.24
CA ILE A 17 1.14 -2.47 13.54
C ILE A 17 1.32 -2.56 15.06
N PRO A 18 2.20 -3.43 15.58
CA PRO A 18 2.44 -3.54 17.01
C PRO A 18 3.01 -2.25 17.60
N ALA A 19 2.74 -2.02 18.89
CA ALA A 19 3.22 -0.82 19.56
C ALA A 19 4.76 -0.76 19.58
N GLY A 20 5.33 0.32 19.06
CA GLY A 20 6.78 0.52 18.97
C GLY A 20 7.43 -0.20 17.78
N GLU A 21 6.65 -0.86 16.93
CA GLU A 21 7.13 -1.49 15.69
C GLU A 21 6.65 -0.74 14.44
N SER A 22 7.27 -1.08 13.30
CA SER A 22 6.91 -0.57 11.98
C SER A 22 6.51 -1.72 11.07
N ALA A 23 5.56 -1.47 10.16
CA ALA A 23 5.23 -2.39 9.09
C ALA A 23 5.72 -1.82 7.76
N ASP A 24 6.53 -2.60 7.04
CA ASP A 24 7.09 -2.20 5.76
C ASP A 24 6.18 -2.63 4.60
N LEU A 25 5.88 -1.68 3.73
CA LEU A 25 5.17 -1.91 2.48
C LEU A 25 6.18 -1.88 1.34
N ALA A 26 6.41 -3.02 0.69
CA ALA A 26 7.44 -3.17 -0.33
C ALA A 26 7.03 -4.20 -1.41
N PRO A 27 7.58 -4.10 -2.63
CA PRO A 27 7.39 -5.11 -3.67
C PRO A 27 7.75 -6.51 -3.17
N GLY A 28 6.90 -7.49 -3.49
CA GLY A 28 7.08 -8.88 -3.02
C GLY A 28 6.63 -9.15 -1.58
N GLY A 29 6.29 -8.11 -0.81
CA GLY A 29 5.74 -8.20 0.54
C GLY A 29 4.34 -7.58 0.65
N LEU A 30 4.09 -6.93 1.79
CA LEU A 30 2.88 -6.16 2.02
C LEU A 30 2.86 -4.95 1.08
N HIS A 31 1.70 -4.65 0.53
CA HIS A 31 1.52 -3.49 -0.36
C HIS A 31 0.06 -3.05 -0.36
N LEU A 32 -0.17 -1.79 -0.75
CA LEU A 32 -1.51 -1.26 -0.98
C LEU A 32 -1.94 -1.58 -2.41
N MET A 33 -3.15 -2.09 -2.57
CA MET A 33 -3.77 -2.21 -3.89
C MET A 33 -4.72 -1.02 -4.10
N LEU A 34 -4.34 -0.10 -4.99
CA LEU A 34 -5.20 1.00 -5.40
C LEU A 34 -6.20 0.50 -6.46
N MET A 35 -7.47 0.34 -6.06
CA MET A 35 -8.54 -0.10 -6.95
C MET A 35 -9.33 1.09 -7.49
N HIS A 36 -9.99 0.89 -8.63
CA HIS A 36 -10.95 1.86 -9.21
C HIS A 36 -10.40 3.29 -9.32
N LEU A 37 -9.17 3.42 -9.79
CA LEU A 37 -8.53 4.72 -10.03
C LEU A 37 -9.42 5.59 -10.92
N ARG A 38 -9.63 6.85 -10.50
CA ARG A 38 -10.47 7.84 -11.21
C ARG A 38 -9.74 8.51 -12.38
N GLY A 39 -8.44 8.27 -12.51
CA GLY A 39 -7.57 8.83 -13.54
C GLY A 39 -6.28 8.02 -13.66
N ALA A 40 -5.44 8.38 -14.63
CA ALA A 40 -4.13 7.78 -14.79
C ALA A 40 -3.19 8.22 -13.66
N LEU A 41 -2.31 7.32 -13.23
CA LEU A 41 -1.16 7.68 -12.40
C LEU A 41 -0.04 8.14 -13.35
N VAL A 42 0.43 9.37 -13.16
CA VAL A 42 1.48 9.96 -14.01
C VAL A 42 2.79 9.98 -13.22
N GLU A 43 3.83 9.39 -13.81
CA GLU A 43 5.16 9.38 -13.21
C GLU A 43 5.66 10.81 -12.93
N GLY A 44 6.27 11.00 -11.75
CA GLY A 44 6.77 12.29 -11.29
C GLY A 44 5.71 13.16 -10.60
N GLU A 45 4.43 12.80 -10.67
CA GLU A 45 3.39 13.46 -9.89
C GLU A 45 3.36 12.93 -8.46
N THR A 46 2.69 13.68 -7.59
CA THR A 46 2.41 13.29 -6.20
C THR A 46 0.91 13.36 -5.96
N VAL A 47 0.37 12.33 -5.35
CA VAL A 47 -1.04 12.25 -4.96
C VAL A 47 -1.17 12.09 -3.46
N ASP A 48 -2.10 12.82 -2.85
CA ASP A 48 -2.35 12.67 -1.42
C ASP A 48 -3.18 11.40 -1.16
N LEU A 49 -2.63 10.51 -0.35
CA LEU A 49 -3.33 9.34 0.17
C LEU A 49 -3.73 9.60 1.61
N THR A 50 -4.97 9.28 1.96
CA THR A 50 -5.40 9.27 3.36
C THR A 50 -5.46 7.84 3.86
N LEU A 51 -4.66 7.54 4.87
CA LEU A 51 -4.62 6.27 5.57
C LEU A 51 -5.48 6.36 6.82
N THR A 52 -6.41 5.43 6.99
CA THR A 52 -7.25 5.37 8.19
C THR A 52 -6.68 4.34 9.15
N PHE A 53 -6.20 4.80 10.30
CA PHE A 53 -5.75 3.97 11.40
C PHE A 53 -6.85 3.88 12.46
N GLU A 54 -7.04 2.70 13.03
CA GLU A 54 -8.07 2.47 14.06
C GLU A 54 -7.87 3.37 15.30
N ILE A 55 -6.62 3.58 15.71
CA ILE A 55 -6.28 4.34 16.93
C ILE A 55 -5.90 5.80 16.60
N ALA A 56 -5.08 6.02 15.57
CA ALA A 56 -4.58 7.35 15.23
C ALA A 56 -5.55 8.17 14.35
N GLY A 57 -6.61 7.55 13.83
CA GLY A 57 -7.55 8.19 12.91
C GLY A 57 -6.96 8.35 11.51
N GLU A 58 -7.41 9.37 10.80
CA GLU A 58 -6.98 9.65 9.43
C GLU A 58 -5.63 10.37 9.40
N VAL A 59 -4.72 9.86 8.58
CA VAL A 59 -3.41 10.47 8.31
C VAL A 59 -3.23 10.61 6.81
N THR A 60 -3.08 11.86 6.34
CA THR A 60 -2.80 12.15 4.94
C THR A 60 -1.30 12.15 4.70
N VAL A 61 -0.85 11.38 3.71
CA VAL A 61 0.54 11.25 3.29
C VAL A 61 0.67 11.50 1.79
N PRO A 62 1.69 12.25 1.34
CA PRO A 62 1.97 12.41 -0.07
C PRO A 62 2.58 11.12 -0.64
N LEU A 63 1.96 10.55 -1.68
CA LEU A 63 2.49 9.42 -2.44
C LEU A 63 3.09 9.92 -3.75
N ALA A 64 4.41 9.84 -3.87
CA ALA A 64 5.10 10.08 -5.14
C ALA A 64 4.88 8.91 -6.10
N ILE A 65 4.48 9.20 -7.34
CA ILE A 65 4.28 8.20 -8.39
C ILE A 65 5.61 7.98 -9.09
N GLY A 66 6.25 6.84 -8.82
CA GLY A 66 7.45 6.38 -9.51
C GLY A 66 7.14 5.57 -10.76
N ALA A 67 8.19 5.17 -11.48
CA ALA A 67 8.09 4.24 -12.60
C ALA A 67 7.50 2.89 -12.15
N SER A 68 6.84 2.16 -13.07
CA SER A 68 6.14 0.90 -12.80
C SER A 68 7.01 -0.25 -12.25
N ASN A 69 8.33 -0.04 -12.24
CA ASN A 69 9.39 -0.95 -11.81
C ASN A 69 10.35 -0.29 -10.80
N ALA A 70 9.92 0.80 -10.15
CA ALA A 70 10.68 1.41 -9.08
C ALA A 70 10.70 0.46 -7.86
N ASP A 71 11.90 0.23 -7.33
CA ASP A 71 12.21 -0.61 -6.17
C ASP A 71 11.51 -0.15 -4.88
#